data_AF-A0A4Q3XPX9-F1
#
_entry.id   AF-A0A4Q3XPX9-F1
#
_cell.length_a   1.000
_cell.length_b   1.000
_cell.length_c   1.000
_cell.angle_alpha   90.00
_cell.angle_beta   90.00
_cell.angle_gamma   90.00
#
_symmetry.space_group_name_H-M   'P 1'
#
loop_
_entity.id
_entity.type
_entity.pdbx_description
1 polymer ?
#
loop_
_entity_poly.entity_id
_entity_poly.type
_entity_poly.pdbx_seq_one_letter_code
_entity_poly.pdbx_strand_id
1 'polypeptide(L)'
;MKTATCPARAQQSPTWVPQPATLAGTSDSLVPPGVPTSAVICSYPAGTNMDQQVAGKTFPLATSTTLAAGLDRIPNDLGYQMRARSSVRACTAAGGPVTNQLLGLTYPTGTVWVAAQDDPNNCSTTSNGTFTADPAFGRVLTDSAKQARWVAPPRDGGCSRGTGRVGSDRDLIPGDPIGFTVCDASNAMRPPSAALRTEVIRVLGALPTTTAQGWSSCGQAPKPQQNRSLVFDYASGPAVSIDVFVGCTPELMGAGRQAKSAAPIVALLRENGYL
;
A
#
# COMPACT_ATOMS: atom_id res chain seq x y z
N MET A 1 -4.56 -17.89 26.25
CA MET A 1 -3.66 -17.41 25.18
C MET A 1 -2.91 -16.19 25.69
N LYS A 2 -1.63 -16.03 25.39
CA LYS A 2 -0.84 -14.90 25.87
C LYS A 2 -0.99 -13.73 24.87
N THR A 3 -1.64 -12.66 25.31
CA THR A 3 -1.76 -11.42 24.54
C THR A 3 -0.38 -10.83 24.29
N ALA A 4 -0.17 -10.27 23.09
CA ALA A 4 1.05 -9.52 22.78
C ALA A 4 1.24 -8.38 23.79
N THR A 5 2.48 -8.16 24.25
CA THR A 5 2.83 -7.08 25.17
C THR A 5 3.90 -6.21 24.53
N CYS A 6 3.69 -4.90 24.56
CA CYS A 6 4.65 -3.96 24.01
C CYS A 6 6.01 -4.04 24.70
N PRO A 7 7.11 -4.18 23.94
CA PRO A 7 8.45 -4.03 24.49
C PRO A 7 8.61 -2.67 25.19
N ALA A 8 9.17 -2.65 26.41
CA ALA A 8 9.41 -1.41 27.14
C ALA A 8 10.38 -0.47 26.42
N ARG A 9 11.27 -1.04 25.59
CA ARG A 9 12.15 -0.34 24.67
C ARG A 9 12.17 -1.06 23.34
N ALA A 10 12.36 -0.30 22.28
CA ALA A 10 12.63 -0.85 20.96
C ALA A 10 13.93 -0.28 20.41
N GLN A 11 14.73 -1.14 19.79
CA GLN A 11 16.02 -0.77 19.22
C GLN A 11 15.85 -0.49 17.73
N GLN A 12 16.44 0.60 17.26
CA GLN A 12 16.62 0.85 15.84
C GLN A 12 17.75 -0.04 15.32
N SER A 13 17.40 -1.04 14.51
CA SER A 13 18.28 -1.55 13.45
C SER A 13 18.35 -0.45 12.36
N PRO A 14 19.35 -0.38 11.45
CA PRO A 14 19.38 0.63 10.38
C PRO A 14 18.03 0.85 9.64
N THR A 15 17.12 -0.12 9.71
CA THR A 15 15.69 0.01 9.40
C THR A 15 14.80 -0.38 10.59
N TRP A 16 13.64 0.27 10.74
CA TRP A 16 12.63 -0.08 11.76
C TRP A 16 11.87 -1.36 11.38
N VAL A 17 12.43 -2.51 11.76
CA VAL A 17 11.93 -3.85 11.39
C VAL A 17 11.92 -4.74 12.64
N PRO A 18 10.86 -5.54 12.87
CA PRO A 18 10.80 -6.43 14.04
C PRO A 18 11.58 -7.73 13.78
N GLN A 19 11.61 -8.61 14.78
CA GLN A 19 12.11 -9.97 14.56
C GLN A 19 11.27 -10.67 13.47
N PRO A 20 11.88 -11.48 12.60
CA PRO A 20 11.17 -12.18 11.53
C PRO A 20 9.99 -12.99 12.05
N ALA A 21 8.81 -12.74 11.46
CA ALA A 21 7.62 -13.51 11.75
C ALA A 21 7.80 -14.96 11.31
N THR A 22 7.39 -15.90 12.18
CA THR A 22 7.51 -17.35 11.99
C THR A 22 6.19 -18.06 11.71
N LEU A 23 5.06 -17.33 11.75
CA LEU A 23 3.75 -17.92 11.49
C LEU A 23 3.58 -18.21 9.99
N ALA A 24 2.87 -19.28 9.65
CA ALA A 24 2.60 -19.63 8.26
C ALA A 24 1.87 -18.48 7.53
N GLY A 25 2.29 -18.20 6.29
CA GLY A 25 1.74 -17.12 5.45
C GLY A 25 2.40 -15.75 5.64
N THR A 26 3.26 -15.55 6.64
CA THR A 26 3.96 -14.26 6.85
C THR A 26 5.17 -14.05 5.94
N SER A 27 5.55 -15.05 5.14
CA SER A 27 6.53 -14.93 4.06
C SER A 27 6.01 -14.16 2.87
N ASP A 28 4.71 -14.26 2.61
CA ASP A 28 4.05 -13.77 1.39
C ASP A 28 3.13 -12.57 1.65
N SER A 29 2.98 -12.20 2.92
CA SER A 29 2.16 -11.08 3.36
C SER A 29 2.61 -10.52 4.71
N LEU A 30 2.19 -9.30 5.04
CA LEU A 30 2.46 -8.68 6.35
C LEU A 30 1.83 -9.45 7.50
N VAL A 31 0.67 -10.06 7.28
CA VAL A 31 -0.08 -10.80 8.30
C VAL A 31 -0.67 -12.09 7.70
N PRO A 32 -0.85 -13.15 8.51
CA PRO A 32 -1.52 -14.36 8.05
C PRO A 32 -3.00 -14.08 7.78
N PRO A 33 -3.67 -14.95 7.00
CA PRO A 33 -5.11 -14.87 6.84
C PRO A 33 -5.83 -15.17 8.16
N GLY A 34 -7.01 -14.57 8.33
CA GLY A 34 -7.88 -14.78 9.50
C GLY A 34 -7.80 -13.65 10.51
N VAL A 35 -8.84 -13.53 11.33
CA VAL A 35 -8.98 -12.41 12.28
C VAL A 35 -8.12 -12.67 13.53
N PRO A 36 -7.24 -11.72 13.94
CA PRO A 36 -6.51 -11.86 15.19
C PRO A 36 -7.47 -11.80 16.39
N THR A 37 -7.17 -12.58 17.42
CA THR A 37 -7.94 -12.61 18.67
C THR A 37 -7.76 -11.36 19.51
N SER A 38 -6.63 -10.66 19.35
CA SER A 38 -6.35 -9.36 19.96
C SER A 38 -5.26 -8.63 19.18
N ALA A 39 -5.24 -7.30 19.32
CA ALA A 39 -4.22 -6.46 18.73
C ALA A 39 -3.78 -5.36 19.71
N VAL A 40 -2.49 -5.05 19.71
CA VAL A 40 -1.88 -3.95 20.48
C VAL A 40 -1.00 -3.10 19.57
N ILE A 41 -1.05 -1.78 19.73
CA ILE A 41 -0.14 -0.84 19.06
C ILE A 41 0.78 -0.22 20.11
N CYS A 42 2.08 -0.29 19.83
CA CYS A 42 3.14 0.25 20.66
C CYS A 42 3.76 1.44 19.93
N SER A 43 3.78 2.61 20.56
CA SER A 43 4.34 3.83 19.97
C SER A 43 5.62 4.27 20.67
N TYR A 44 6.63 4.54 19.86
CA TYR A 44 7.98 4.92 20.27
C TYR A 44 8.37 6.24 19.57
N PRO A 45 8.22 7.40 20.23
CA PRO A 45 8.67 8.67 19.68
C PRO A 45 10.16 8.62 19.36
N ALA A 46 10.52 8.98 18.13
CA ALA A 46 11.87 8.76 17.61
C ALA A 46 12.64 10.05 17.31
N GLY A 47 12.07 11.21 17.64
CA GLY A 47 12.64 12.52 17.34
C GLY A 47 12.25 12.98 15.94
N THR A 48 13.19 13.52 15.18
CA THR A 48 12.95 13.90 13.78
C THR A 48 13.59 12.91 12.81
N ASN A 49 13.04 12.80 11.60
CA ASN A 49 13.60 11.95 10.54
C ASN A 49 15.04 12.35 10.13
N MET A 50 15.46 13.58 10.44
CA MET A 50 16.85 14.04 10.25
C MET A 50 17.80 13.46 11.32
N ASP A 51 17.28 13.09 12.48
CA ASP A 51 18.06 12.54 13.61
C ASP A 51 18.10 11.00 13.62
N GLN A 52 17.33 10.36 12.73
CA GLN A 52 17.06 8.91 12.77
C GLN A 52 18.16 8.02 12.19
N GLN A 53 19.32 8.56 11.79
CA GLN A 53 20.39 7.76 11.17
C GLN A 53 21.36 7.10 12.16
N VAL A 54 21.09 7.14 13.47
CA VAL A 54 21.98 6.55 14.48
C VAL A 54 21.59 5.09 14.76
N ALA A 55 22.31 4.15 14.14
CA ALA A 55 22.17 2.72 14.42
C ALA A 55 22.38 2.42 15.92
N GLY A 56 21.57 1.50 16.47
CA GLY A 56 21.66 1.12 17.88
C GLY A 56 20.97 2.06 18.86
N LYS A 57 20.35 3.16 18.39
CA LYS A 57 19.50 4.02 19.22
C LYS A 57 18.32 3.20 19.76
N THR A 58 18.01 3.38 21.04
CA THR A 58 16.84 2.76 21.68
C THR A 58 15.79 3.81 21.99
N PHE A 59 14.52 3.44 21.79
CA PHE A 59 13.38 4.31 22.03
C PHE A 59 12.54 3.75 23.17
N PRO A 60 12.23 4.56 24.19
CA PRO A 60 11.33 4.14 25.25
C PRO A 60 9.90 4.04 24.71
N LEU A 61 9.15 3.06 25.21
CA LEU A 61 7.71 2.98 24.97
C LEU A 61 7.03 4.21 25.54
N ALA A 62 6.30 4.95 24.71
CA ALA A 62 5.47 6.07 25.17
C ALA A 62 4.04 5.62 25.45
N THR A 63 3.45 4.87 24.52
CA THR A 63 2.06 4.39 24.64
C THR A 63 1.92 2.94 24.18
N SER A 64 1.04 2.22 24.86
CA SER A 64 0.60 0.87 24.51
C SER A 64 -0.93 0.87 24.48
N THR A 65 -1.51 0.65 23.30
CA THR A 65 -2.96 0.72 23.10
C THR A 65 -3.48 -0.60 22.57
N THR A 66 -4.36 -1.25 23.34
CA THR A 66 -5.12 -2.40 22.85
C THR A 66 -6.26 -1.92 21.95
N LEU A 67 -6.42 -2.52 20.78
CA LEU A 67 -7.54 -2.21 19.89
C LEU A 67 -8.81 -2.91 20.39
N ALA A 68 -9.85 -2.13 20.67
CA ALA A 68 -11.14 -2.63 21.14
C ALA A 68 -12.07 -3.09 20.00
N ALA A 69 -11.81 -2.65 18.77
CA ALA A 69 -12.68 -2.95 17.61
C ALA A 69 -11.92 -2.93 16.27
N GLY A 70 -12.53 -3.54 15.25
CA GLY A 70 -12.08 -3.49 13.85
C GLY A 70 -10.99 -4.51 13.50
N LEU A 71 -10.77 -5.53 14.34
CA LEU A 71 -9.76 -6.57 14.11
C LEU A 71 -10.03 -7.38 12.84
N ASP A 72 -11.29 -7.55 12.48
CA ASP A 72 -11.78 -8.25 11.30
C ASP A 72 -11.29 -7.64 9.98
N ARG A 73 -10.94 -6.34 9.98
CA ARG A 73 -10.47 -5.61 8.81
C ARG A 73 -8.96 -5.71 8.60
N ILE A 74 -8.19 -5.94 9.67
CA ILE A 74 -6.73 -5.99 9.64
C ILE A 74 -6.19 -6.96 8.59
N PRO A 75 -6.70 -8.21 8.47
CA PRO A 75 -6.20 -9.14 7.48
C PRO A 75 -6.43 -8.68 6.04
N ASN A 76 -7.52 -7.95 5.77
CA ASN A 76 -7.77 -7.42 4.44
C ASN A 76 -6.86 -6.22 4.13
N ASP A 77 -6.64 -5.34 5.10
CA ASP A 77 -5.86 -4.13 4.88
C ASP A 77 -4.35 -4.42 4.79
N LEU A 78 -3.82 -5.29 5.67
CA LEU A 78 -2.40 -5.65 5.67
C LEU A 78 -2.09 -6.88 4.79
N GLY A 79 -3.05 -7.79 4.63
CA GLY A 79 -2.84 -9.10 4.01
C GLY A 79 -2.66 -9.07 2.49
N TYR A 80 -3.17 -8.02 1.84
CA TYR A 80 -3.19 -7.89 0.39
C TYR A 80 -2.18 -6.88 -0.16
N GLN A 81 -1.23 -6.44 0.65
CA GLN A 81 -0.21 -5.48 0.23
C GLN A 81 0.76 -6.08 -0.79
N MET A 82 1.16 -5.28 -1.77
CA MET A 82 2.25 -5.65 -2.68
C MET A 82 3.59 -5.65 -1.92
N ARG A 83 4.48 -6.59 -2.26
CA ARG A 83 5.86 -6.57 -1.75
C ARG A 83 6.56 -5.29 -2.24
N ALA A 84 7.27 -4.63 -1.33
CA ALA A 84 8.07 -3.45 -1.64
C ALA A 84 9.03 -3.75 -2.80
N ARG A 85 9.16 -2.77 -3.69
CA ARG A 85 10.11 -2.84 -4.81
C ARG A 85 11.54 -2.64 -4.30
N SER A 86 12.50 -3.21 -5.02
CA SER A 86 13.93 -3.00 -4.73
C SER A 86 14.39 -1.56 -4.98
N SER A 87 13.66 -0.80 -5.80
CA SER A 87 13.90 0.63 -6.01
C SER A 87 13.33 1.45 -4.85
N VAL A 88 14.19 2.17 -4.13
CA VAL A 88 13.78 3.12 -3.09
C VAL A 88 12.97 4.24 -3.74
N ARG A 89 11.73 4.43 -3.28
CA ARG A 89 10.90 5.58 -3.69
C ARG A 89 11.66 6.87 -3.34
N ALA A 90 11.78 7.77 -4.30
CA ALA A 90 12.30 9.11 -4.02
C ALA A 90 11.31 9.83 -3.09
N CYS A 91 11.79 10.15 -1.90
CA CYS A 91 11.02 10.83 -0.87
C CYS A 91 11.44 12.29 -0.80
N THR A 92 10.49 13.16 -0.50
CA THR A 92 10.81 14.56 -0.23
C THR A 92 11.73 14.67 0.98
N ALA A 93 12.54 15.73 1.05
CA ALA A 93 13.39 16.00 2.21
C ALA A 93 12.61 16.73 3.33
N ALA A 94 11.31 16.46 3.49
CA ALA A 94 10.51 17.16 4.49
C ALA A 94 10.92 16.68 5.89
N GLY A 95 11.43 17.60 6.70
CA GLY A 95 11.79 17.36 8.09
C GLY A 95 10.56 17.40 8.99
N GLY A 96 10.54 16.56 10.02
CA GLY A 96 9.48 16.60 11.03
C GLY A 96 9.49 15.42 11.99
N PRO A 97 8.52 15.37 12.93
CA PRO A 97 8.48 14.37 13.97
C PRO A 97 8.24 12.99 13.40
N VAL A 98 8.90 12.00 14.01
CA VAL A 98 8.74 10.60 13.66
C VAL A 98 8.30 9.79 14.87
N THR A 99 7.33 8.91 14.65
CA THR A 99 6.94 7.89 15.62
C THR A 99 7.10 6.51 15.02
N ASN A 100 7.92 5.69 15.67
CA ASN A 100 8.08 4.29 15.36
C ASN A 100 6.90 3.52 15.97
N GLN A 101 6.16 2.78 15.14
CA GLN A 101 4.97 2.04 15.52
C GLN A 101 5.22 0.53 15.39
N LEU A 102 4.73 -0.23 16.38
CA LEU A 102 4.76 -1.68 16.35
C LEU A 102 3.36 -2.24 16.66
N LEU A 103 2.75 -2.91 15.69
CA LEU A 103 1.48 -3.60 15.82
C LEU A 103 1.73 -5.07 16.18
N GLY A 104 1.29 -5.50 17.36
CA GLY A 104 1.28 -6.90 17.77
C GLY A 104 -0.10 -7.52 17.54
N LEU A 105 -0.17 -8.58 16.76
CA LEU A 105 -1.39 -9.31 16.43
C LEU A 105 -1.31 -10.72 17.00
N THR A 106 -2.20 -11.07 17.93
CA THR A 106 -2.23 -12.39 18.54
C THR A 106 -3.28 -13.28 17.86
N TYR A 107 -2.82 -14.41 17.36
CA TYR A 107 -3.60 -15.49 16.77
C TYR A 107 -3.58 -16.72 17.70
N PRO A 108 -4.48 -17.70 17.52
CA PRO A 108 -4.43 -18.96 18.26
C PRO A 108 -3.08 -19.68 18.14
N THR A 109 -2.41 -19.53 16.99
CA THR A 109 -1.16 -20.20 16.63
C THR A 109 0.10 -19.41 16.98
N GLY A 110 -0.01 -18.16 17.45
CA GLY A 110 1.15 -17.33 17.79
C GLY A 110 0.90 -15.84 17.63
N THR A 111 1.96 -15.03 17.66
CA THR A 111 1.88 -13.57 17.50
C THR A 111 2.71 -13.11 16.30
N VAL A 112 2.16 -12.19 15.52
CA VAL A 112 2.89 -11.48 14.46
C VAL A 112 3.09 -10.04 14.89
N TRP A 113 4.31 -9.54 14.65
CA TRP A 113 4.66 -8.15 14.87
C TRP A 113 4.84 -7.46 13.52
N VAL A 114 4.17 -6.33 13.33
CA VAL A 114 4.28 -5.49 12.12
C VAL A 114 4.81 -4.13 12.53
N ALA A 115 5.95 -3.74 11.99
CA ALA A 115 6.56 -2.44 12.21
C ALA A 115 6.20 -1.49 11.05
N ALA A 116 5.84 -0.27 11.39
CA ALA A 116 5.73 0.85 10.46
C ALA A 116 6.20 2.13 11.15
N GLN A 117 6.50 3.16 10.37
CA GLN A 117 6.93 4.44 10.91
C GLN A 117 6.02 5.54 10.40
N ASP A 118 5.47 6.33 11.31
CA ASP A 118 4.74 7.57 11.00
C ASP A 118 5.75 8.69 10.84
N ASP A 119 6.07 9.02 9.59
CA ASP A 119 7.03 10.06 9.22
C ASP A 119 6.38 11.08 8.26
N PRO A 120 6.86 12.32 8.22
CA PRO A 120 6.26 13.39 7.41
C PRO A 120 6.23 13.11 5.91
N ASN A 121 7.13 12.26 5.41
CA ASN A 121 7.21 11.90 3.99
C ASN A 121 6.38 10.66 3.65
N ASN A 122 5.85 9.94 4.65
CA ASN A 122 5.14 8.67 4.51
C ASN A 122 5.90 7.71 3.58
N CYS A 123 7.17 7.49 3.93
CA CYS A 123 8.16 6.89 3.05
C CYS A 123 8.84 5.66 3.64
N SER A 124 8.69 5.45 4.94
CA SER A 124 9.17 4.25 5.58
C SER A 124 8.27 3.06 5.26
N THR A 125 8.90 1.96 4.86
CA THR A 125 8.21 0.71 4.55
C THR A 125 7.51 0.12 5.78
N THR A 126 6.57 -0.78 5.53
CA THR A 126 5.92 -1.57 6.59
C THR A 126 6.44 -3.00 6.51
N SER A 127 6.82 -3.61 7.64
CA SER A 127 7.46 -4.93 7.63
C SER A 127 7.08 -5.79 8.82
N ASN A 128 6.99 -7.11 8.62
CA ASN A 128 6.89 -8.11 9.70
C ASN A 128 8.22 -8.86 9.95
N GLY A 129 9.32 -8.36 9.40
CA GLY A 129 10.65 -8.98 9.47
C GLY A 129 10.93 -10.05 8.42
N THR A 130 9.90 -10.57 7.73
CA THR A 130 10.03 -11.55 6.63
C THR A 130 9.48 -11.01 5.31
N PHE A 131 8.40 -10.23 5.39
CA PHE A 131 7.76 -9.51 4.29
C PHE A 131 7.86 -8.01 4.55
N THR A 132 8.11 -7.26 3.49
CA THR A 132 8.14 -5.79 3.50
C THR A 132 7.25 -5.28 2.40
N ALA A 133 6.33 -4.38 2.74
CA ALA A 133 5.42 -3.69 1.83
C ALA A 133 5.88 -2.24 1.61
N ASP A 134 5.42 -1.64 0.51
CA ASP A 134 5.59 -0.20 0.27
C ASP A 134 4.95 0.62 1.41
N PRO A 135 5.35 1.90 1.60
CA PRO A 135 4.89 2.74 2.71
C PRO A 135 3.38 2.97 2.68
N ALA A 136 2.68 2.65 3.77
CA ALA A 136 1.23 2.90 3.87
C ALA A 136 0.70 2.99 5.31
N PHE A 137 1.35 2.38 6.30
CA PHE A 137 0.68 2.10 7.58
C PHE A 137 1.14 2.93 8.78
N GLY A 138 2.20 3.72 8.69
CA GLY A 138 2.69 4.51 9.84
C GLY A 138 1.61 5.37 10.49
N ARG A 139 1.02 6.28 9.70
CA ARG A 139 -0.11 7.12 10.12
C ARG A 139 -1.35 6.31 10.53
N VAL A 140 -1.63 5.22 9.81
CA VAL A 140 -2.77 4.33 10.11
C VAL A 140 -2.64 3.74 11.52
N LEU A 141 -1.44 3.30 11.91
CA LEU A 141 -1.19 2.80 13.25
C LEU A 141 -1.28 3.92 14.30
N THR A 142 -0.74 5.11 14.03
CA THR A 142 -0.90 6.27 14.92
C THR A 142 -2.37 6.61 15.15
N ASP A 143 -3.18 6.69 14.11
CA ASP A 143 -4.59 7.05 14.21
C ASP A 143 -5.42 5.93 14.86
N SER A 144 -5.07 4.66 14.58
CA SER A 144 -5.68 3.50 15.25
C SER A 144 -5.40 3.47 16.75
N ALA A 145 -4.16 3.80 17.16
CA ALA A 145 -3.79 3.91 18.57
C ALA A 145 -4.55 5.06 19.26
N LYS A 146 -4.65 6.23 18.63
CA LYS A 146 -5.43 7.35 19.18
C LYS A 146 -6.91 7.03 19.38
N GLN A 147 -7.49 6.23 18.49
CA GLN A 147 -8.90 5.87 18.52
C GLN A 147 -9.20 4.55 19.24
N ALA A 148 -8.17 3.84 19.71
CA ALA A 148 -8.27 2.49 20.29
C ALA A 148 -9.11 1.50 19.44
N ARG A 149 -9.08 1.66 18.11
CA ARG A 149 -9.76 0.80 17.14
C ARG A 149 -8.97 0.79 15.85
N TRP A 150 -9.05 -0.28 15.06
CA TRP A 150 -8.45 -0.29 13.74
C TRP A 150 -9.10 0.77 12.85
N VAL A 151 -8.30 1.74 12.42
CA VAL A 151 -8.65 2.71 11.38
C VAL A 151 -8.19 2.09 10.07
N ALA A 152 -9.10 1.95 9.11
CA ALA A 152 -8.71 1.49 7.79
C ALA A 152 -7.72 2.51 7.19
N PRO A 153 -6.70 2.06 6.42
CA PRO A 153 -5.95 2.99 5.60
C PRO A 153 -6.94 3.82 4.78
N PRO A 154 -6.65 5.09 4.50
CA PRO A 154 -7.41 5.82 3.49
C PRO A 154 -7.49 4.90 2.29
N ARG A 155 -8.70 4.47 1.93
CA ARG A 155 -8.84 3.69 0.71
C ARG A 155 -8.25 4.58 -0.37
N ASP A 156 -7.45 4.00 -1.25
CA ASP A 156 -7.17 4.60 -2.56
C ASP A 156 -8.45 4.61 -3.42
N GLY A 157 -9.58 4.96 -2.81
CA GLY A 157 -10.88 5.12 -3.41
C GLY A 157 -10.97 6.51 -4.00
N GLY A 158 -11.72 6.60 -5.08
CA GLY A 158 -11.62 7.74 -5.98
C GLY A 158 -10.46 7.57 -6.94
N CYS A 159 -9.80 8.67 -7.25
CA CYS A 159 -8.77 8.75 -8.28
C CYS A 159 -7.35 8.75 -7.69
N SER A 160 -7.21 8.29 -6.45
CA SER A 160 -5.91 8.15 -5.79
C SER A 160 -5.13 6.99 -6.41
N ARG A 161 -3.81 7.16 -6.48
CA ARG A 161 -2.91 6.12 -6.97
C ARG A 161 -2.61 5.14 -5.85
N GLY A 162 -3.02 3.90 -6.02
CA GLY A 162 -2.71 2.85 -5.05
C GLY A 162 -1.25 2.40 -5.06
N THR A 163 -0.79 1.89 -3.92
CA THR A 163 0.55 1.27 -3.74
C THR A 163 0.64 -0.14 -4.35
N GLY A 164 -0.45 -0.64 -4.93
CA GLY A 164 -0.55 -1.98 -5.50
C GLY A 164 -1.05 -3.02 -4.50
N ARG A 165 -1.31 -4.22 -5.01
CA ARG A 165 -1.75 -5.37 -4.20
C ARG A 165 -0.95 -6.63 -4.52
N VAL A 166 -1.17 -7.69 -3.77
CA VAL A 166 -0.61 -9.01 -4.09
C VAL A 166 -0.88 -9.36 -5.56
N GLY A 167 0.17 -9.73 -6.30
CA GLY A 167 0.13 -10.03 -7.73
C GLY A 167 0.38 -8.84 -8.66
N SER A 168 0.37 -7.59 -8.16
CA SER A 168 0.67 -6.40 -8.96
C SER A 168 2.12 -6.35 -9.49
N ASP A 169 3.00 -7.21 -8.98
CA ASP A 169 4.36 -7.44 -9.50
C ASP A 169 4.41 -8.27 -10.79
N ARG A 170 3.31 -8.97 -11.09
CA ARG A 170 3.17 -9.86 -12.26
C ARG A 170 2.18 -9.32 -13.28
N ASP A 171 1.05 -8.79 -12.79
CA ASP A 171 -0.09 -8.39 -13.61
C ASP A 171 -0.45 -6.91 -13.41
N LEU A 172 -0.93 -6.24 -14.46
CA LEU A 172 -1.51 -4.90 -14.34
C LEU A 172 -2.80 -4.92 -13.51
N ILE A 173 -3.62 -5.96 -13.69
CA ILE A 173 -4.87 -6.21 -12.98
C ILE A 173 -4.79 -7.61 -12.33
N PRO A 174 -4.28 -7.75 -11.10
CA PRO A 174 -4.22 -9.05 -10.45
C PRO A 174 -5.61 -9.50 -9.95
N GLY A 175 -5.94 -10.77 -10.21
CA GLY A 175 -7.20 -11.41 -9.77
C GLY A 175 -8.46 -10.81 -10.41
N ASP A 176 -9.60 -10.95 -9.72
CA ASP A 176 -10.92 -10.61 -10.26
C ASP A 176 -11.50 -9.33 -9.62
N PRO A 177 -11.42 -8.17 -10.27
CA PRO A 177 -12.01 -6.94 -9.74
C PRO A 177 -13.53 -6.97 -9.83
N ILE A 178 -14.19 -6.47 -8.77
CA ILE A 178 -15.65 -6.38 -8.64
C ILE A 178 -16.20 -4.99 -9.00
N GLY A 179 -15.34 -3.98 -9.10
CA GLY A 179 -15.69 -2.61 -9.47
C GLY A 179 -14.68 -2.04 -10.46
N PHE A 180 -15.12 -1.02 -11.19
CA PHE A 180 -14.28 -0.28 -12.13
C PHE A 180 -14.75 1.16 -12.17
N THR A 181 -13.82 2.11 -12.10
CA THR A 181 -14.08 3.55 -12.20
C THR A 181 -13.05 4.16 -13.14
N VAL A 182 -13.49 5.08 -14.00
CA VAL A 182 -12.58 5.91 -14.79
C VAL A 182 -12.52 7.29 -14.16
N CYS A 183 -11.30 7.75 -13.90
CA CYS A 183 -10.99 9.04 -13.36
C CYS A 183 -10.42 9.96 -14.42
N ASP A 184 -10.94 11.19 -14.50
CA ASP A 184 -10.36 12.23 -15.34
C ASP A 184 -9.21 12.98 -14.63
N ALA A 185 -8.59 13.90 -15.36
CA ALA A 185 -7.47 14.70 -14.85
C ALA A 185 -7.84 15.64 -13.68
N SER A 186 -9.13 15.89 -13.45
CA SER A 186 -9.64 16.65 -12.30
C SER A 186 -9.96 15.75 -11.09
N ASN A 187 -9.69 14.45 -11.19
CA ASN A 187 -10.10 13.41 -10.25
C ASN A 187 -11.63 13.24 -10.16
N ALA A 188 -12.38 13.65 -11.20
CA ALA A 188 -13.79 13.33 -11.26
C ALA A 188 -13.96 11.85 -11.62
N MET A 189 -14.71 11.14 -10.79
CA MET A 189 -15.02 9.73 -10.97
C MET A 189 -16.20 9.57 -11.92
N ARG A 190 -16.06 8.70 -12.92
CA ARG A 190 -17.13 8.33 -13.84
C ARG A 190 -17.27 6.80 -13.85
N PRO A 191 -18.38 6.25 -13.30
CA PRO A 191 -18.61 4.82 -13.34
C PRO A 191 -18.90 4.37 -14.79
N PRO A 192 -18.21 3.34 -15.30
CA PRO A 192 -18.44 2.72 -16.60
C PRO A 192 -19.45 1.59 -16.57
N SER A 193 -19.92 1.20 -17.77
CA SER A 193 -20.77 0.04 -17.94
C SER A 193 -20.01 -1.26 -17.58
N ALA A 194 -20.76 -2.28 -17.17
CA ALA A 194 -20.17 -3.61 -16.90
C ALA A 194 -19.50 -4.21 -18.15
N ALA A 195 -20.02 -3.93 -19.35
CA ALA A 195 -19.43 -4.37 -20.61
C ALA A 195 -18.06 -3.73 -20.85
N LEU A 196 -17.94 -2.41 -20.64
CA LEU A 196 -16.66 -1.72 -20.76
C LEU A 196 -15.65 -2.23 -19.74
N ARG A 197 -16.08 -2.51 -18.50
CA ARG A 197 -15.22 -3.13 -17.48
C ARG A 197 -14.63 -4.45 -17.97
N THR A 198 -15.48 -5.37 -18.43
CA THR A 198 -15.05 -6.70 -18.90
C THR A 198 -14.04 -6.57 -20.04
N GLU A 199 -14.30 -5.68 -20.99
CA GLU A 199 -13.44 -5.50 -22.14
C GLU A 199 -12.10 -4.83 -21.78
N VAL A 200 -12.10 -3.83 -20.91
CA VAL A 200 -10.87 -3.21 -20.39
C VAL A 200 -10.01 -4.23 -19.64
N ILE A 201 -10.59 -5.05 -18.76
CA ILE A 201 -9.86 -6.10 -18.05
C ILE A 201 -9.22 -7.08 -19.03
N ARG A 202 -10.01 -7.55 -20.01
CA ARG A 202 -9.55 -8.48 -21.05
C ARG A 202 -8.37 -7.91 -21.84
N VAL A 203 -8.47 -6.65 -22.27
CA VAL A 203 -7.42 -5.98 -23.03
C VAL A 203 -6.18 -5.79 -22.17
N LEU A 204 -6.31 -5.26 -20.95
CA LEU A 204 -5.18 -5.05 -20.04
C LEU A 204 -4.45 -6.37 -19.71
N GLY A 205 -5.19 -7.46 -19.53
CA GLY A 205 -4.62 -8.79 -19.29
C GLY A 205 -3.86 -9.38 -20.47
N ALA A 206 -4.11 -8.90 -21.69
CA ALA A 206 -3.43 -9.36 -22.91
C ALA A 206 -2.23 -8.48 -23.31
N LEU A 207 -2.03 -7.32 -22.68
CA LEU A 207 -0.96 -6.41 -23.04
C LEU A 207 0.41 -6.98 -22.65
N PRO A 208 1.42 -6.86 -23.53
CA PRO A 208 2.81 -7.09 -23.14
C PRO A 208 3.21 -6.07 -22.07
N THR A 209 3.63 -6.55 -20.90
CA THR A 209 4.06 -5.71 -19.78
C THR A 209 5.52 -5.94 -19.42
N THR A 210 6.14 -4.94 -18.82
CA THR A 210 7.43 -5.04 -18.16
C THR A 210 7.31 -4.58 -16.70
N THR A 211 8.34 -4.84 -15.90
CA THR A 211 8.42 -4.32 -14.52
C THR A 211 8.38 -2.81 -14.54
N ALA A 212 7.55 -2.21 -13.68
CA ALA A 212 7.44 -0.77 -13.55
C ALA A 212 8.78 -0.15 -13.09
N GLN A 213 9.27 0.86 -13.81
CA GLN A 213 10.54 1.55 -13.50
C GLN A 213 10.35 2.88 -12.75
N GLY A 214 9.14 3.17 -12.31
CA GLY A 214 8.80 4.44 -11.68
C GLY A 214 8.54 5.57 -12.68
N TRP A 215 8.12 6.71 -12.15
CA TRP A 215 7.55 7.84 -12.91
C TRP A 215 8.55 8.57 -13.81
N SER A 216 9.86 8.42 -13.54
CA SER A 216 10.93 9.08 -14.29
C SER A 216 11.05 8.61 -15.75
N SER A 217 10.30 7.57 -16.13
CA SER A 217 10.32 7.03 -17.48
C SER A 217 9.56 7.87 -18.51
N CYS A 218 8.63 8.75 -18.10
CA CYS A 218 7.90 9.61 -19.01
C CYS A 218 8.79 10.73 -19.60
N GLY A 219 9.53 10.41 -20.66
CA GLY A 219 10.51 11.31 -21.28
C GLY A 219 9.94 12.55 -21.96
N GLN A 220 8.61 12.64 -22.13
CA GLN A 220 7.91 13.82 -22.65
C GLN A 220 6.77 14.23 -21.73
N ALA A 221 6.46 15.53 -21.69
CA ALA A 221 5.35 16.04 -20.89
C ALA A 221 4.03 15.40 -21.36
N PRO A 222 3.34 14.64 -20.50
CA PRO A 222 2.09 13.99 -20.89
C PRO A 222 1.03 15.04 -21.23
N LYS A 223 0.10 14.74 -22.14
CA LYS A 223 -1.04 15.63 -22.45
C LYS A 223 -2.04 15.60 -21.29
N PRO A 224 -2.05 16.56 -20.36
CA PRO A 224 -2.67 16.36 -19.05
C PRO A 224 -4.18 16.12 -19.14
N GLN A 225 -4.85 16.76 -20.10
CA GLN A 225 -6.29 16.63 -20.33
C GLN A 225 -6.73 15.25 -20.84
N GLN A 226 -5.80 14.48 -21.42
CA GLN A 226 -6.08 13.14 -21.96
C GLN A 226 -5.68 12.03 -20.98
N ASN A 227 -5.04 12.37 -19.86
CA ASN A 227 -4.68 11.38 -18.86
C ASN A 227 -5.91 10.86 -18.14
N ARG A 228 -5.93 9.57 -17.86
CA ARG A 228 -6.98 8.91 -17.09
C ARG A 228 -6.36 8.02 -16.05
N SER A 229 -7.05 7.83 -14.93
CA SER A 229 -6.72 6.76 -13.98
C SER A 229 -7.86 5.74 -14.01
N LEU A 230 -7.49 4.47 -14.16
CA LEU A 230 -8.40 3.33 -14.20
C LEU A 230 -8.32 2.65 -12.84
N VAL A 231 -9.41 2.69 -12.09
CA VAL A 231 -9.43 2.20 -10.71
C VAL A 231 -10.31 0.97 -10.62
N PHE A 232 -9.74 -0.13 -10.12
CA PHE A 232 -10.38 -1.43 -10.03
C PHE A 232 -10.54 -1.83 -8.57
N ASP A 233 -11.79 -1.96 -8.15
CA ASP A 233 -12.13 -2.33 -6.78
C ASP A 233 -12.21 -3.85 -6.63
N TYR A 234 -11.88 -4.35 -5.44
CA TYR A 234 -11.89 -5.77 -5.10
C TYR A 234 -12.75 -6.01 -3.87
N ALA A 235 -13.21 -7.25 -3.72
CA ALA A 235 -13.93 -7.66 -2.51
C ALA A 235 -13.07 -7.52 -1.24
N SER A 236 -11.75 -7.72 -1.39
CA SER A 236 -10.76 -7.61 -0.31
C SER A 236 -9.47 -6.97 -0.78
N GLY A 237 -8.85 -6.21 0.13
CA GLY A 237 -7.58 -5.53 -0.11
C GLY A 237 -7.72 -4.18 -0.84
N PRO A 238 -6.59 -3.54 -1.16
CA PRO A 238 -6.60 -2.25 -1.83
C PRO A 238 -7.07 -2.35 -3.28
N ALA A 239 -7.63 -1.26 -3.79
CA ALA A 239 -7.94 -1.10 -5.19
C ALA A 239 -6.64 -1.05 -6.02
N VAL A 240 -6.76 -1.37 -7.31
CA VAL A 240 -5.66 -1.21 -8.27
C VAL A 240 -5.93 0.03 -9.11
N SER A 241 -4.97 0.95 -9.14
CA SER A 241 -4.98 2.08 -10.06
C SER A 241 -3.99 1.82 -11.20
N ILE A 242 -4.44 2.01 -12.44
CA ILE A 242 -3.59 2.06 -13.62
C ILE A 242 -3.75 3.43 -14.22
N ASP A 243 -2.64 4.15 -14.30
CA ASP A 243 -2.62 5.44 -14.94
C ASP A 243 -2.36 5.30 -16.45
N VAL A 244 -3.07 6.10 -17.22
CA VAL A 244 -3.01 6.20 -18.69
C VAL A 244 -2.42 7.56 -19.07
N PHE A 245 -1.24 7.56 -19.69
CA PHE A 245 -0.54 8.75 -20.16
C PHE A 245 -0.46 8.77 -21.67
N VAL A 246 -1.32 9.57 -22.31
CA VAL A 246 -1.31 9.68 -23.76
C VAL A 246 -0.11 10.53 -24.22
N GLY A 247 0.72 9.97 -25.11
CA GLY A 247 1.91 10.63 -25.63
C GLY A 247 3.16 10.50 -24.75
N CYS A 248 3.14 9.56 -23.81
CA CYS A 248 4.26 9.22 -22.93
C CYS A 248 4.85 7.84 -23.31
N THR A 249 5.98 7.43 -22.74
CA THR A 249 6.39 6.02 -22.76
C THR A 249 7.00 5.68 -21.40
N PRO A 250 6.48 4.70 -20.65
CA PRO A 250 5.28 3.89 -20.93
C PRO A 250 3.99 4.70 -20.88
N GLU A 251 3.01 4.34 -21.71
CA GLU A 251 1.68 4.96 -21.71
C GLU A 251 0.75 4.38 -20.63
N LEU A 252 1.02 3.18 -20.11
CA LEU A 252 0.27 2.58 -19.00
C LEU A 252 1.20 2.29 -17.83
N MET A 253 0.82 2.76 -16.64
CA MET A 253 1.57 2.55 -15.41
C MET A 253 0.67 2.05 -14.29
N GLY A 254 0.91 0.82 -13.83
CA GLY A 254 0.38 0.30 -12.58
C GLY A 254 1.46 0.29 -11.49
N ALA A 255 1.12 -0.28 -10.34
CA ALA A 255 2.02 -0.31 -9.19
C ALA A 255 3.32 -1.11 -9.45
N GLY A 256 3.24 -2.33 -10.02
CA GLY A 256 4.41 -3.17 -10.29
C GLY A 256 4.67 -3.48 -11.76
N ARG A 257 3.69 -3.24 -12.65
CA ARG A 257 3.79 -3.45 -14.10
C ARG A 257 3.53 -2.18 -14.88
N GLN A 258 4.13 -2.08 -16.07
CA GLN A 258 3.88 -1.03 -17.04
C GLN A 258 3.74 -1.62 -18.44
N ALA A 259 3.03 -0.92 -19.33
CA ALA A 259 2.96 -1.29 -20.74
C ALA A 259 3.33 -0.09 -21.62
N LYS A 260 4.05 -0.36 -22.71
CA LYS A 260 4.58 0.67 -23.60
C LYS A 260 3.47 1.52 -24.22
N SER A 261 2.37 0.88 -24.63
CA SER A 261 1.25 1.56 -25.30
C SER A 261 -0.07 1.36 -24.58
N ALA A 262 -0.87 2.42 -24.55
CA ALA A 262 -2.25 2.47 -24.09
C ALA A 262 -3.25 2.47 -25.25
N ALA A 263 -2.81 2.38 -26.51
CA ALA A 263 -3.67 2.61 -27.68
C ALA A 263 -4.99 1.80 -27.67
N PRO A 264 -5.00 0.49 -27.34
CA PRO A 264 -6.25 -0.27 -27.24
C PRO A 264 -7.19 0.24 -26.14
N ILE A 265 -6.64 0.69 -25.01
CA ILE A 265 -7.41 1.26 -23.89
C ILE A 265 -7.96 2.64 -24.25
N VAL A 266 -7.13 3.48 -24.89
CA VAL A 266 -7.55 4.80 -25.37
C VAL A 266 -8.68 4.69 -26.39
N ALA A 267 -8.66 3.69 -27.28
CA ALA A 267 -9.76 3.44 -28.21
C ALA A 267 -11.07 3.12 -27.46
N LEU A 268 -11.04 2.15 -26.54
CA LEU A 268 -12.19 1.77 -25.73
C LEU A 268 -12.77 2.95 -24.93
N LEU A 269 -11.90 3.74 -24.30
CA LEU A 269 -12.34 4.90 -23.53
C LEU A 269 -12.97 5.98 -24.43
N ARG A 270 -12.44 6.22 -25.63
CA ARG A 270 -13.00 7.18 -26.58
C ARG A 270 -14.36 6.73 -27.12
N GLU A 271 -14.47 5.47 -27.54
CA GLU A 271 -15.73 4.89 -28.05
C GLU A 271 -16.87 4.96 -27.02
N ASN A 272 -16.53 4.98 -25.73
CA ASN A 272 -17.48 5.04 -24.63
C ASN A 272 -17.60 6.45 -23.99
N GLY A 273 -17.03 7.49 -24.62
CA GLY A 273 -17.18 8.89 -24.18
C GLY A 273 -16.41 9.28 -22.91
N TYR A 274 -15.32 8.58 -22.60
CA TYR A 274 -14.41 8.89 -21.48
C TYR A 274 -13.21 9.73 -21.91
N LEU A 275 -12.95 9.87 -23.21
CA LEU A 275 -11.85 10.65 -23.81
C LEU A 275 -12.34 11.58 -24.91
#